data_AF-A0A7R9SBG9-F1
#
_entry.id   AF-A0A7R9SBG9-F1
#
_cell.length_a   1.000
_cell.length_b   1.000
_cell.length_c   1.000
_cell.angle_alpha   90.00
_cell.angle_beta   90.00
_cell.angle_gamma   90.00
#
_symmetry.space_group_name_H-M   'P 1'
#
loop_
_entity.id
_entity.type
_entity.pdbx_description
1 polymer ?
#
loop_
_entity_poly.entity_id
_entity_poly.type
_entity_poly.pdbx_seq_one_letter_code
_entity_poly.pdbx_strand_id
1 'polypeptide(L)'
;LVNLSLCWFQKMLRSGLLVVTTPLHKLNALIPSILESVSNFVTQRLYIRLEPGLKTLWPFDNEHSLSNVMLYEPIVAKFYLNANKYCKGLDIEVLIGNLKKKKVGCQSVDVFLFDDLHEKLEVDNFLSNVLQHDPSSVKVVTLENLVNCEDFMPPQDDHRTFNHVAVGGTFDKLHNGHKLLLSEAVLRSTSALTVGIADGQLLKNKKLGELIDPCEARVNAVKKFLTEIDSSLDYNVVPITDTAGPAGTDPTIEMLLVTEETAKGGYFVNEERIKKGLKAVEVLQIPLVYDNWRKSDIEEEKISSSSLRMRMLGTLIKAPGFHPRLSSKPYTIGLTGGSCSGKSSIAAGLAKLGAGIVDCDKLGHQAYLPGTSLHSILVNEFGPEIEDKNGNINRKQLGNIVFRSKEALARLNNLVWPEIWQLAEKERDRLAGDGKIVIMDAAVLIEAGWDKHCHEVWVCIIPQDEAVRRMIERDNISQEVAECRLKSQLTNTERVKHANVIFSSFAATDYTLSQVKNAWTDLLARINQE
;
A
#
# COMPACT_ATOMS: atom_id res chain seq x y z
N LEU A 1 29.42 -9.22 -30.01
CA LEU A 1 30.13 -8.01 -29.59
C LEU A 1 29.98 -6.95 -30.68
N VAL A 2 28.99 -6.08 -30.54
CA VAL A 2 28.86 -4.85 -31.35
C VAL A 2 29.03 -3.70 -30.38
N ASN A 3 30.07 -2.89 -30.60
CA ASN A 3 30.27 -1.59 -29.97
C ASN A 3 29.02 -0.72 -30.21
N LEU A 4 28.33 -0.34 -29.14
CA LEU A 4 27.27 0.69 -29.19
C LEU A 4 27.65 1.81 -28.22
N SER A 5 28.60 2.63 -28.66
CA SER A 5 28.79 3.97 -28.13
C SER A 5 27.65 4.88 -28.62
N LEU A 6 26.88 5.43 -27.67
CA LEU A 6 26.19 6.73 -27.74
C LEU A 6 25.23 6.97 -28.93
N CYS A 7 24.01 6.47 -28.83
CA CYS A 7 22.77 7.21 -29.13
C CYS A 7 21.55 6.34 -28.77
N TRP A 8 20.38 6.96 -28.63
CA TRP A 8 19.06 6.39 -28.35
C TRP A 8 18.69 6.28 -26.87
N PHE A 9 17.60 6.98 -26.50
CA PHE A 9 16.75 6.68 -25.35
C PHE A 9 16.62 5.15 -25.22
N GLN A 10 17.35 4.53 -24.30
CA GLN A 10 17.10 3.14 -23.96
C GLN A 10 15.73 3.14 -23.28
N LYS A 11 14.70 2.75 -24.05
CA LYS A 11 13.35 2.57 -23.52
C LYS A 11 13.48 1.58 -22.37
N MET A 12 13.40 2.09 -21.14
CA MET A 12 13.51 1.25 -19.96
C MET A 12 12.42 0.18 -20.02
N LEU A 13 12.79 -1.04 -19.65
CA LEU A 13 11.92 -2.19 -19.74
C LEU A 13 11.18 -2.37 -18.42
N ARG A 14 10.03 -3.04 -18.45
CA ARG A 14 9.19 -3.17 -17.25
C ARG A 14 9.73 -4.25 -16.33
N SER A 15 10.12 -5.38 -16.91
CA SER A 15 10.55 -6.57 -16.20
C SER A 15 11.92 -7.05 -16.66
N GLY A 16 12.70 -7.63 -15.75
CA GLY A 16 13.98 -8.26 -16.10
C GLY A 16 14.33 -9.43 -15.19
N LEU A 17 15.16 -10.34 -15.71
CA LEU A 17 15.81 -11.39 -14.94
C LEU A 17 17.31 -11.12 -14.89
N LEU A 18 17.83 -10.81 -13.70
CA LEU A 18 19.27 -10.78 -13.43
C LEU A 18 19.76 -12.19 -13.11
N VAL A 19 20.64 -12.71 -13.93
CA VAL A 19 21.38 -13.95 -13.72
C VAL A 19 22.73 -13.58 -13.11
N VAL A 20 22.93 -14.00 -11.85
CA VAL A 20 24.13 -13.69 -11.07
C VAL A 20 25.05 -14.91 -11.09
N THR A 21 26.15 -14.78 -11.79
CA THR A 21 27.13 -15.85 -12.05
C THR A 21 28.44 -15.63 -11.32
N THR A 22 28.65 -14.43 -10.76
CA THR A 22 29.79 -14.12 -9.90
C THR A 22 29.85 -15.13 -8.73
N PRO A 23 31.04 -15.70 -8.43
CA PRO A 23 31.23 -16.52 -7.25
C PRO A 23 30.79 -15.82 -5.95
N LEU A 24 30.16 -16.58 -5.05
CA LEU A 24 29.55 -16.06 -3.81
C LEU A 24 30.50 -15.19 -2.98
N HIS A 25 31.79 -15.53 -2.93
CA HIS A 25 32.78 -14.80 -2.14
C HIS A 25 33.06 -13.38 -2.65
N LYS A 26 32.81 -13.08 -3.93
CA LYS A 26 32.96 -11.71 -4.48
C LYS A 26 31.65 -10.94 -4.48
N LEU A 27 30.53 -11.65 -4.50
CA LEU A 27 29.22 -11.08 -4.75
C LEU A 27 28.79 -10.05 -3.68
N ASN A 28 29.17 -10.23 -2.42
CA ASN A 28 28.79 -9.32 -1.34
C ASN A 28 29.20 -7.86 -1.60
N ALA A 29 30.39 -7.63 -2.19
CA ALA A 29 30.88 -6.29 -2.51
C ALA A 29 30.28 -5.74 -3.82
N LEU A 30 29.85 -6.61 -4.74
CA LEU A 30 29.32 -6.22 -6.05
C LEU A 30 27.83 -5.90 -6.06
N ILE A 31 27.04 -6.43 -5.11
CA ILE A 31 25.58 -6.23 -5.06
C ILE A 31 25.16 -4.75 -5.22
N PRO A 32 25.78 -3.77 -4.54
CA PRO A 32 25.50 -2.35 -4.77
C PRO A 32 25.62 -1.91 -6.24
N SER A 33 26.76 -2.20 -6.86
CA SER A 33 27.05 -1.81 -8.25
C SER A 33 26.17 -2.54 -9.26
N ILE A 34 25.86 -3.81 -8.99
CA ILE A 34 24.93 -4.62 -9.79
C ILE A 34 23.54 -3.97 -9.73
N LEU A 35 23.01 -3.70 -8.53
CA LEU A 35 21.68 -3.13 -8.35
C LEU A 35 21.56 -1.73 -8.97
N GLU A 36 22.58 -0.88 -8.81
CA GLU A 36 22.65 0.43 -9.46
C GLU A 36 22.62 0.30 -10.98
N SER A 37 23.42 -0.61 -11.55
CA SER A 37 23.46 -0.85 -13.00
C SER A 37 22.12 -1.35 -13.54
N VAL A 38 21.48 -2.31 -12.85
CA VAL A 38 20.19 -2.87 -13.27
C VAL A 38 19.07 -1.83 -13.25
N SER A 39 19.13 -0.87 -12.32
CA SER A 39 18.13 0.20 -12.22
C SER A 39 18.04 1.07 -13.49
N ASN A 40 19.07 1.08 -14.34
CA ASN A 40 19.07 1.77 -15.64
C ASN A 40 18.29 1.02 -16.73
N PHE A 41 18.03 -0.29 -16.55
CA PHE A 41 17.41 -1.14 -17.56
C PHE A 41 15.97 -1.52 -17.22
N VAL A 42 15.65 -1.68 -15.93
CA VAL A 42 14.37 -2.23 -15.45
C VAL A 42 13.67 -1.23 -14.53
N THR A 43 12.37 -1.04 -14.73
CA THR A 43 11.58 0.00 -14.02
C THR A 43 10.54 -0.52 -13.06
N GLN A 44 10.03 -1.74 -13.23
CA GLN A 44 8.93 -2.25 -12.41
C GLN A 44 9.35 -3.47 -11.60
N ARG A 45 9.83 -4.54 -12.23
CA ARG A 45 10.08 -5.82 -11.54
C ARG A 45 11.38 -6.48 -11.97
N LEU A 46 12.20 -6.84 -10.99
CA LEU A 46 13.46 -7.53 -11.19
C LEU A 46 13.45 -8.86 -10.45
N TYR A 47 13.56 -9.94 -11.22
CA TYR A 47 13.87 -11.26 -10.69
C TYR A 47 15.39 -11.41 -10.62
N ILE A 48 15.89 -12.02 -9.54
CA ILE A 48 17.31 -12.29 -9.34
C ILE A 48 17.48 -13.79 -9.20
N ARG A 49 18.31 -14.38 -10.06
CA ARG A 49 18.59 -15.81 -10.07
C ARG A 49 20.08 -16.03 -9.86
N LEU A 50 20.43 -16.70 -8.77
CA LEU A 50 21.82 -17.00 -8.44
C LEU A 50 22.23 -18.30 -9.17
N GLU A 51 23.21 -18.20 -10.07
CA GLU A 51 23.74 -19.28 -10.93
C GLU A 51 25.29 -19.23 -10.98
N PRO A 52 25.99 -19.33 -9.83
CA PRO A 52 27.45 -19.22 -9.79
C PRO A 52 28.17 -20.35 -10.55
N GLY A 53 27.47 -21.41 -10.94
CA GLY A 53 28.00 -22.53 -11.71
C GLY A 53 28.22 -22.24 -13.21
N LEU A 54 27.65 -21.17 -13.77
CA LEU A 54 27.70 -20.88 -15.22
C LEU A 54 29.12 -20.58 -15.74
N LYS A 55 30.08 -20.27 -14.85
CA LYS A 55 31.47 -19.88 -15.18
C LYS A 55 32.55 -20.90 -14.79
N THR A 56 32.19 -22.15 -14.50
CA THR A 56 33.09 -23.09 -13.80
C THR A 56 34.38 -23.43 -14.55
N LEU A 57 35.47 -22.73 -14.19
CA LEU A 57 36.84 -23.22 -14.15
C LEU A 57 37.35 -23.06 -12.70
N TRP A 58 37.85 -24.14 -12.09
CA TRP A 58 38.43 -24.28 -10.72
C TRP A 58 37.45 -24.68 -9.58
N PRO A 59 37.85 -25.59 -8.65
CA PRO A 59 37.04 -26.74 -8.29
C PRO A 59 36.04 -26.42 -7.20
N PHE A 60 34.77 -26.34 -7.60
CA PHE A 60 33.70 -26.82 -6.76
C PHE A 60 33.22 -28.14 -7.39
N ASP A 61 33.34 -29.24 -6.65
CA ASP A 61 32.68 -30.48 -7.04
C ASP A 61 31.19 -30.18 -7.23
N ASN A 62 30.72 -30.34 -8.47
CA ASN A 62 29.34 -30.06 -8.90
C ASN A 62 28.29 -30.81 -8.07
N GLU A 63 28.68 -31.81 -7.27
CA GLU A 63 27.78 -32.56 -6.39
C GLU A 63 27.53 -31.86 -5.04
N HIS A 64 28.46 -31.04 -4.52
CA HIS A 64 28.42 -30.48 -3.16
C HIS A 64 28.06 -28.99 -3.06
N SER A 65 28.25 -28.18 -4.11
CA SER A 65 28.05 -26.72 -4.04
C SER A 65 26.57 -26.27 -3.98
N LEU A 66 25.67 -27.02 -4.61
CA LEU A 66 24.21 -26.77 -4.57
C LEU A 66 23.48 -27.49 -3.43
N SER A 67 24.18 -28.26 -2.58
CA SER A 67 23.49 -29.01 -1.50
C SER A 67 23.23 -28.17 -0.24
N ASN A 68 23.98 -27.09 0.00
CA ASN A 68 23.77 -26.25 1.18
C ASN A 68 23.18 -24.90 0.80
N VAL A 69 21.84 -24.83 0.76
CA VAL A 69 21.08 -23.61 0.45
C VAL A 69 21.43 -22.43 1.38
N MET A 70 21.89 -22.73 2.60
CA MET A 70 22.22 -21.71 3.60
C MET A 70 23.49 -20.92 3.29
N LEU A 71 24.33 -21.36 2.33
CA LEU A 71 25.44 -20.54 1.83
C LEU A 71 24.97 -19.28 1.09
N TYR A 72 23.74 -19.29 0.59
CA TYR A 72 23.15 -18.20 -0.17
C TYR A 72 22.36 -17.23 0.71
N GLU A 73 22.07 -17.59 1.96
CA GLU A 73 21.28 -16.75 2.87
C GLU A 73 21.82 -15.31 3.00
N PRO A 74 23.12 -15.09 3.31
CA PRO A 74 23.63 -13.74 3.50
C PRO A 74 23.52 -12.91 2.23
N ILE A 75 23.63 -13.56 1.06
CA ILE A 75 23.53 -12.92 -0.25
C ILE A 75 22.08 -12.51 -0.56
N VAL A 76 21.11 -13.42 -0.33
CA VAL A 76 19.68 -13.11 -0.48
C VAL A 76 19.30 -11.94 0.42
N ALA A 77 19.74 -11.98 1.69
CA ALA A 77 19.50 -10.90 2.63
C ALA A 77 20.09 -9.56 2.13
N LYS A 78 21.33 -9.59 1.63
CA LYS A 78 22.03 -8.41 1.12
C LYS A 78 21.33 -7.79 -0.08
N PHE A 79 20.76 -8.58 -1.00
CA PHE A 79 19.97 -8.05 -2.11
C PHE A 79 18.78 -7.25 -1.60
N TYR A 80 17.97 -7.78 -0.67
CA TYR A 80 16.83 -7.04 -0.11
C TYR A 80 17.24 -5.80 0.70
N LEU A 81 18.32 -5.88 1.47
CA LEU A 81 18.85 -4.77 2.26
C LEU A 81 19.37 -3.61 1.39
N ASN A 82 19.95 -3.91 0.22
CA ASN A 82 20.51 -2.90 -0.69
C ASN A 82 19.54 -2.47 -1.79
N ALA A 83 18.56 -3.31 -2.13
CA ALA A 83 17.51 -3.04 -3.10
C ALA A 83 16.88 -1.66 -2.90
N ASN A 84 16.47 -1.36 -1.67
CA ASN A 84 15.84 -0.08 -1.39
C ASN A 84 16.83 1.09 -1.51
N LYS A 85 18.13 0.90 -1.32
CA LYS A 85 19.11 1.99 -1.44
C LYS A 85 19.43 2.35 -2.89
N TYR A 86 19.53 1.34 -3.77
CA TYR A 86 20.03 1.51 -5.14
C TYR A 86 18.93 1.42 -6.22
N CYS A 87 17.81 0.77 -5.95
CA CYS A 87 16.73 0.56 -6.93
C CYS A 87 15.43 1.21 -6.45
N LYS A 88 15.29 2.52 -6.66
CA LYS A 88 14.09 3.26 -6.22
C LYS A 88 12.85 2.78 -6.97
N GLY A 89 11.91 2.18 -6.23
CA GLY A 89 10.61 1.75 -6.77
C GLY A 89 10.63 0.46 -7.58
N LEU A 90 11.77 -0.23 -7.64
CA LEU A 90 11.88 -1.52 -8.32
C LEU A 90 11.43 -2.66 -7.38
N ASP A 91 10.51 -3.49 -7.85
CA ASP A 91 10.05 -4.66 -7.13
C ASP A 91 11.02 -5.83 -7.32
N ILE A 92 11.79 -6.18 -6.27
CA ILE A 92 12.85 -7.19 -6.35
C ILE A 92 12.40 -8.52 -5.76
N GLU A 93 12.73 -9.62 -6.44
CA GLU A 93 12.46 -10.99 -5.99
C GLU A 93 13.65 -11.90 -6.27
N VAL A 94 14.21 -12.50 -5.23
CA VAL A 94 15.30 -13.47 -5.40
C VAL A 94 14.68 -14.86 -5.52
N LEU A 95 14.93 -15.52 -6.65
CA LEU A 95 14.47 -16.88 -6.92
C LEU A 95 15.34 -17.85 -6.11
N ILE A 96 14.70 -18.61 -5.21
CA ILE A 96 15.35 -19.55 -4.29
C ILE A 96 15.19 -20.99 -4.78
N GLY A 97 14.09 -21.31 -5.47
CA GLY A 97 13.77 -22.68 -5.89
C GLY A 97 14.84 -23.33 -6.76
N ASN A 98 15.60 -22.54 -7.55
CA ASN A 98 16.72 -23.07 -8.34
C ASN A 98 17.89 -23.55 -7.47
N LEU A 99 18.07 -22.97 -6.27
CA LEU A 99 19.08 -23.40 -5.30
C LEU A 99 18.73 -24.75 -4.65
N LYS A 100 17.46 -25.15 -4.65
CA LYS A 100 16.97 -26.44 -4.14
C LYS A 100 16.91 -27.54 -5.21
N LYS A 101 17.72 -27.43 -6.28
CA LYS A 101 17.92 -28.44 -7.35
C LYS A 101 16.66 -28.80 -8.17
N LYS A 102 15.75 -27.85 -8.45
CA LYS A 102 14.63 -28.05 -9.40
C LYS A 102 14.74 -27.13 -10.62
N LYS A 103 14.28 -27.60 -11.79
CA LYS A 103 14.10 -26.76 -12.98
C LYS A 103 12.99 -25.74 -12.71
N VAL A 104 13.37 -24.53 -12.34
CA VAL A 104 12.44 -23.40 -12.26
C VAL A 104 12.41 -22.74 -13.64
N GLY A 105 11.27 -22.86 -14.34
CA GLY A 105 10.98 -22.06 -15.52
C GLY A 105 10.77 -20.61 -15.12
N CYS A 106 11.22 -19.66 -15.95
CA CYS A 106 11.00 -18.24 -15.67
C CYS A 106 9.68 -17.76 -16.31
N GLN A 107 9.01 -16.81 -15.66
CA GLN A 107 7.94 -16.05 -16.32
C GLN A 107 8.53 -15.24 -17.48
N SER A 108 7.70 -14.84 -18.46
CA SER A 108 8.16 -13.99 -19.55
C SER A 108 8.70 -12.65 -18.99
N VAL A 109 9.96 -12.37 -19.24
CA VAL A 109 10.63 -11.10 -18.89
C VAL A 109 11.06 -10.35 -20.13
N ASP A 110 11.13 -9.02 -20.05
CA ASP A 110 11.51 -8.19 -21.20
C ASP A 110 13.02 -8.24 -21.51
N VAL A 111 13.85 -8.52 -20.49
CA VAL A 111 15.31 -8.56 -20.61
C VAL A 111 15.95 -9.55 -19.66
N PHE A 112 17.01 -10.22 -20.14
CA PHE A 112 17.94 -11.00 -19.34
C PHE A 112 19.21 -10.18 -19.14
N LEU A 113 19.61 -10.03 -17.88
CA LEU A 113 20.77 -9.29 -17.45
C LEU A 113 21.77 -10.28 -16.87
N PHE A 114 23.02 -10.25 -17.31
CA PHE A 114 24.11 -11.03 -16.73
C PHE A 114 25.07 -10.09 -16.01
N ASP A 115 25.47 -10.46 -14.80
CA ASP A 115 26.43 -9.70 -14.00
C ASP A 115 27.87 -9.77 -14.55
N ASP A 116 28.14 -10.73 -15.43
CA ASP A 116 29.47 -10.92 -16.00
C ASP A 116 29.36 -11.35 -17.50
N LEU A 117 30.46 -11.22 -18.24
CA LEU A 117 30.52 -11.55 -19.66
C LEU A 117 30.56 -13.07 -19.86
N HIS A 118 29.70 -13.56 -20.75
CA HIS A 118 29.57 -14.98 -21.11
C HIS A 118 29.67 -15.18 -22.61
N GLU A 119 30.10 -16.37 -23.02
CA GLU A 119 30.05 -16.75 -24.42
C GLU A 119 28.60 -16.91 -24.88
N LYS A 120 28.33 -16.61 -26.16
CA LYS A 120 26.98 -16.71 -26.72
C LYS A 120 26.38 -18.11 -26.52
N LEU A 121 27.20 -19.16 -26.66
CA LEU A 121 26.75 -20.55 -26.48
C LEU A 121 26.30 -20.83 -25.04
N GLU A 122 26.99 -20.30 -24.03
CA GLU A 122 26.61 -20.45 -22.61
C GLU A 122 25.26 -19.78 -22.34
N VAL A 123 25.10 -18.55 -22.86
CA VAL A 123 23.85 -17.79 -22.76
C VAL A 123 22.72 -18.54 -23.47
N ASP A 124 22.92 -18.98 -24.72
CA ASP A 124 21.92 -19.70 -25.50
C ASP A 124 21.50 -21.01 -24.81
N ASN A 125 22.47 -21.76 -24.26
CA ASN A 125 22.21 -22.98 -23.48
C ASN A 125 21.42 -22.68 -22.20
N PHE A 126 21.79 -21.64 -21.46
CA PHE A 126 21.04 -21.22 -20.28
C PHE A 126 19.59 -20.84 -20.65
N LEU A 127 19.43 -20.00 -21.68
CA LEU A 127 18.12 -19.55 -22.14
C LEU A 127 17.25 -20.72 -22.59
N SER A 128 17.80 -21.70 -23.31
CA SER A 128 17.07 -22.90 -23.73
C SER A 128 16.56 -23.75 -22.57
N ASN A 129 17.22 -23.69 -21.41
CA ASN A 129 16.82 -24.42 -20.21
C ASN A 129 15.79 -23.66 -19.35
N VAL A 130 15.73 -22.34 -19.49
CA VAL A 130 14.91 -21.45 -18.65
C VAL A 130 13.66 -20.96 -19.37
N LEU A 131 13.74 -20.72 -20.68
CA LEU A 131 12.64 -20.27 -21.53
C LEU A 131 11.83 -21.47 -22.04
N GLN A 132 10.50 -21.32 -22.04
CA GLN A 132 9.58 -22.27 -22.66
C GLN A 132 9.32 -21.96 -24.15
N HIS A 133 9.88 -20.85 -24.66
CA HIS A 133 9.67 -20.32 -26.01
C HIS A 133 11.01 -19.96 -26.68
N ASP A 134 10.96 -19.56 -27.96
CA ASP A 134 12.13 -19.26 -28.79
C ASP A 134 13.07 -18.20 -28.15
N PRO A 135 14.35 -18.52 -27.89
CA PRO A 135 15.33 -17.59 -27.32
C PRO A 135 15.59 -16.36 -28.18
N SER A 136 15.32 -16.41 -29.49
CA SER A 136 15.73 -15.38 -30.45
C SER A 136 15.00 -14.04 -30.31
N SER A 137 13.87 -14.01 -29.62
CA SER A 137 13.06 -12.79 -29.42
C SER A 137 13.42 -11.99 -28.15
N VAL A 138 14.38 -12.46 -27.36
CA VAL A 138 14.64 -11.96 -26.00
C VAL A 138 15.87 -11.07 -25.94
N LYS A 139 15.74 -9.91 -25.28
CA LYS A 139 16.88 -8.98 -25.11
C LYS A 139 17.83 -9.52 -24.04
N VAL A 140 19.12 -9.62 -24.38
CA VAL A 140 20.19 -9.99 -23.43
C VAL A 140 21.16 -8.83 -23.28
N VAL A 141 21.54 -8.52 -22.04
CA VAL A 141 22.48 -7.46 -21.69
C VAL A 141 23.48 -7.98 -20.65
N THR A 142 24.76 -7.72 -20.86
CA THR A 142 25.80 -7.92 -19.84
C THR A 142 26.06 -6.60 -19.13
N LEU A 143 26.13 -6.61 -17.81
CA LEU A 143 26.49 -5.43 -17.02
C LEU A 143 28.00 -5.20 -17.12
N GLU A 144 28.41 -4.02 -17.60
CA GLU A 144 29.83 -3.66 -17.73
C GLU A 144 30.37 -3.03 -16.43
N ASN A 145 31.68 -3.18 -16.18
CA ASN A 145 32.45 -2.47 -15.12
C ASN A 145 32.06 -2.77 -13.66
N LEU A 146 31.91 -4.05 -13.28
CA LEU A 146 31.89 -4.43 -11.86
C LEU A 146 33.32 -4.42 -11.29
N VAL A 147 33.56 -3.58 -10.28
CA VAL A 147 34.91 -3.32 -9.70
C VAL A 147 35.50 -4.60 -9.08
N ASN A 148 36.80 -4.86 -9.30
CA ASN A 148 37.52 -5.90 -8.56
C ASN A 148 37.48 -5.59 -7.06
N CYS A 149 36.93 -6.51 -6.28
CA CYS A 149 36.75 -6.38 -4.85
C CYS A 149 37.37 -7.57 -4.10
N GLU A 150 37.71 -7.33 -2.84
CA GLU A 150 38.32 -8.31 -1.94
C GLU A 150 37.36 -9.46 -1.63
N ASP A 151 37.93 -10.65 -1.40
CA ASP A 151 37.17 -11.86 -1.10
C ASP A 151 36.45 -11.73 0.26
N PHE A 152 35.13 -11.95 0.24
CA PHE A 152 34.29 -12.06 1.43
C PHE A 152 33.98 -13.54 1.72
N MET A 153 34.39 -14.04 2.88
CA MET A 153 33.88 -15.32 3.38
C MET A 153 32.57 -15.05 4.12
N PRO A 154 31.45 -15.70 3.74
CA PRO A 154 30.21 -15.57 4.50
C PRO A 154 30.44 -16.06 5.94
N PRO A 155 29.87 -15.37 6.96
CA PRO A 155 29.98 -15.79 8.35
C PRO A 155 29.47 -17.23 8.53
N GLN A 156 30.13 -17.99 9.39
CA GLN A 156 29.82 -19.41 9.66
C GLN A 156 28.64 -19.64 10.62
N ASP A 157 27.78 -18.64 10.82
CA ASP A 157 26.71 -18.75 11.81
C ASP A 157 25.46 -19.44 11.25
N ASP A 158 25.04 -20.44 12.01
CA ASP A 158 23.82 -21.25 11.96
C ASP A 158 23.15 -21.51 10.60
N HIS A 159 23.69 -22.53 9.92
CA HIS A 159 23.16 -23.12 8.69
C HIS A 159 22.04 -24.15 8.91
N ARG A 160 21.32 -24.12 10.05
CA ARG A 160 20.25 -25.08 10.29
C ARG A 160 19.02 -24.77 9.46
N THR A 161 18.51 -25.84 8.84
CA THR A 161 17.21 -25.89 8.17
C THR A 161 16.29 -26.77 9.00
N PHE A 162 14.99 -26.56 8.84
CA PHE A 162 13.92 -27.15 9.63
C PHE A 162 12.84 -27.70 8.70
N ASN A 163 12.16 -28.75 9.14
CA ASN A 163 11.10 -29.37 8.33
C ASN A 163 9.92 -28.42 8.14
N HIS A 164 9.55 -27.72 9.21
CA HIS A 164 8.43 -26.80 9.22
C HIS A 164 8.78 -25.52 9.97
N VAL A 165 8.82 -24.42 9.24
CA VAL A 165 9.05 -23.07 9.77
C VAL A 165 7.73 -22.31 9.80
N ALA A 166 7.58 -21.40 10.75
CA ALA A 166 6.47 -20.47 10.80
C ALA A 166 6.94 -19.01 10.82
N VAL A 167 6.11 -18.13 10.28
CA VAL A 167 6.31 -16.68 10.32
C VAL A 167 4.95 -15.98 10.41
N GLY A 168 4.89 -14.86 11.12
CA GLY A 168 3.67 -14.07 11.28
C GLY A 168 3.89 -12.59 10.97
N GLY A 169 2.87 -11.91 10.46
CA GLY A 169 2.98 -10.51 10.10
C GLY A 169 1.70 -9.93 9.53
N THR A 170 1.68 -8.61 9.33
CA THR A 170 0.54 -7.96 8.67
C THR A 170 0.57 -8.21 7.15
N PHE A 171 1.76 -8.23 6.54
CA PHE A 171 1.96 -8.48 5.10
C PHE A 171 1.05 -7.62 4.20
N ASP A 172 0.80 -6.39 4.63
CA ASP A 172 0.09 -5.38 3.86
C ASP A 172 1.10 -4.64 2.97
N LYS A 173 0.77 -4.47 1.68
CA LYS A 173 1.67 -3.86 0.68
C LYS A 173 3.09 -4.47 0.75
N LEU A 174 3.23 -5.73 0.32
CA LEU A 174 4.50 -6.47 0.38
C LEU A 174 5.68 -5.62 -0.12
N HIS A 175 6.71 -5.53 0.72
CA HIS A 175 7.87 -4.68 0.52
C HIS A 175 9.14 -5.43 0.93
N ASN A 176 10.33 -4.88 0.66
CA ASN A 176 11.59 -5.60 0.85
C ASN A 176 11.81 -6.15 2.27
N GLY A 177 11.32 -5.45 3.31
CA GLY A 177 11.29 -6.01 4.68
C GLY A 177 10.48 -7.32 4.82
N HIS A 178 9.27 -7.39 4.22
CA HIS A 178 8.49 -8.63 4.20
C HIS A 178 9.15 -9.69 3.32
N LYS A 179 9.68 -9.30 2.17
CA LYS A 179 10.31 -10.23 1.22
C LYS A 179 11.57 -10.86 1.81
N LEU A 180 12.38 -10.09 2.54
CA LEU A 180 13.50 -10.60 3.32
C LEU A 180 13.04 -11.66 4.31
N LEU A 181 12.05 -11.33 5.16
CA LEU A 181 11.50 -12.24 6.16
C LEU A 181 10.94 -13.54 5.54
N LEU A 182 10.14 -13.43 4.48
CA LEU A 182 9.56 -14.60 3.81
C LEU A 182 10.63 -15.44 3.08
N SER A 183 11.60 -14.80 2.43
CA SER A 183 12.69 -15.49 1.73
C SER A 183 13.59 -16.26 2.70
N GLU A 184 13.89 -15.66 3.85
CA GLU A 184 14.62 -16.33 4.93
C GLU A 184 13.85 -17.55 5.45
N ALA A 185 12.53 -17.42 5.64
CA ALA A 185 11.70 -18.55 6.05
C ALA A 185 11.70 -19.68 4.99
N VAL A 186 11.69 -19.34 3.71
CA VAL A 186 11.82 -20.31 2.61
C VAL A 186 13.18 -21.00 2.61
N LEU A 187 14.28 -20.26 2.80
CA LEU A 187 15.64 -20.83 2.86
C LEU A 187 15.78 -21.84 4.01
N ARG A 188 15.16 -21.57 5.15
CA ARG A 188 15.19 -22.44 6.33
C ARG A 188 14.20 -23.59 6.31
N SER A 189 13.21 -23.57 5.41
CA SER A 189 12.21 -24.63 5.29
C SER A 189 12.64 -25.72 4.31
N THR A 190 12.58 -26.98 4.73
CA THR A 190 12.83 -28.14 3.85
C THR A 190 11.55 -28.78 3.32
N SER A 191 10.42 -28.69 4.05
CA SER A 191 9.16 -29.34 3.67
C SER A 191 7.96 -28.40 3.66
N ALA A 192 7.72 -27.65 4.74
CA ALA A 192 6.54 -26.81 4.89
C ALA A 192 6.86 -25.43 5.49
N LEU A 193 6.07 -24.43 5.10
CA LEU A 193 6.11 -23.08 5.66
C LEU A 193 4.70 -22.59 5.98
N THR A 194 4.44 -22.31 7.25
CA THR A 194 3.20 -21.66 7.70
C THR A 194 3.38 -20.15 7.83
N VAL A 195 2.49 -19.39 7.19
CA VAL A 195 2.49 -17.92 7.26
C VAL A 195 1.18 -17.39 7.84
N GLY A 196 1.27 -16.78 9.03
CA GLY A 196 0.16 -16.12 9.69
C GLY A 196 -0.04 -14.69 9.21
N ILE A 197 -1.19 -14.42 8.58
CA ILE A 197 -1.58 -13.10 8.07
C ILE A 197 -2.48 -12.41 9.11
N ALA A 198 -1.97 -11.37 9.76
CA ALA A 198 -2.71 -10.67 10.81
C ALA A 198 -4.06 -10.12 10.31
N ASP A 199 -5.11 -10.33 11.09
CA ASP A 199 -6.47 -9.86 10.81
C ASP A 199 -7.24 -9.54 12.09
N GLY A 200 -8.44 -8.95 11.94
CA GLY A 200 -9.34 -8.64 13.04
C GLY A 200 -8.69 -7.72 14.09
N GLN A 201 -8.66 -8.16 15.36
CA GLN A 201 -8.14 -7.35 16.47
C GLN A 201 -6.67 -6.95 16.32
N LEU A 202 -5.87 -7.73 15.58
CA LEU A 202 -4.45 -7.42 15.34
C LEU A 202 -4.25 -6.19 14.43
N LEU A 203 -5.30 -5.74 13.73
CA LEU A 203 -5.26 -4.57 12.85
C LEU A 203 -5.77 -3.28 13.52
N LYS A 204 -6.45 -3.37 14.67
CA LYS A 204 -7.22 -2.26 15.27
C LYS A 204 -6.40 -0.98 15.49
N ASN A 205 -5.13 -1.12 15.85
CA ASN A 205 -4.25 0.01 16.19
C ASN A 205 -3.24 0.35 15.09
N LYS A 206 -3.40 -0.22 13.88
CA LYS A 206 -2.48 0.06 12.77
C LYS A 206 -2.77 1.44 12.20
N LYS A 207 -1.72 2.25 12.01
CA LYS A 207 -1.83 3.59 11.39
C LYS A 207 -2.47 3.47 10.01
N LEU A 208 -3.52 4.27 9.75
CA LEU A 208 -4.29 4.23 8.51
C LEU A 208 -4.79 2.80 8.19
N GLY A 209 -5.32 2.11 9.21
CA GLY A 209 -5.80 0.73 9.09
C GLY A 209 -6.91 0.56 8.04
N GLU A 210 -7.60 1.64 7.68
CA GLU A 210 -8.61 1.69 6.63
C GLU A 210 -8.03 1.52 5.22
N LEU A 211 -6.71 1.70 5.05
CA LEU A 211 -6.00 1.48 3.79
C LEU A 211 -5.29 0.12 3.71
N ILE A 212 -5.50 -0.75 4.70
CA ILE A 212 -4.98 -2.13 4.67
C ILE A 212 -5.79 -2.92 3.64
N ASP A 213 -5.08 -3.67 2.79
CA ASP A 213 -5.73 -4.53 1.82
C ASP A 213 -6.58 -5.63 2.50
N PRO A 214 -7.72 -6.04 1.91
CA PRO A 214 -8.51 -7.16 2.42
C PRO A 214 -7.66 -8.40 2.72
N CYS A 215 -7.98 -9.13 3.78
CA CYS A 215 -7.18 -10.28 4.23
C CYS A 215 -6.94 -11.29 3.10
N GLU A 216 -7.97 -11.61 2.31
CA GLU A 216 -7.87 -12.50 1.15
C GLU A 216 -6.85 -12.02 0.11
N ALA A 217 -6.84 -10.72 -0.20
CA ALA A 217 -5.88 -10.13 -1.13
C ALA A 217 -4.44 -10.25 -0.60
N ARG A 218 -4.23 -10.04 0.71
CA ARG A 218 -2.92 -10.21 1.36
C ARG A 218 -2.46 -11.67 1.38
N VAL A 219 -3.36 -12.61 1.69
CA VAL A 219 -3.10 -14.06 1.62
C VAL A 219 -2.67 -14.45 0.21
N ASN A 220 -3.41 -14.00 -0.81
CA ASN A 220 -3.10 -14.30 -2.21
C ASN A 220 -1.76 -13.67 -2.65
N ALA A 221 -1.47 -12.44 -2.24
CA ALA A 221 -0.20 -11.78 -2.53
C ALA A 221 1.00 -12.54 -1.93
N VAL A 222 0.88 -12.99 -0.68
CA VAL A 222 1.92 -13.79 -0.01
C VAL A 222 2.07 -15.16 -0.67
N LYS A 223 0.97 -15.88 -0.93
CA LYS A 223 1.02 -17.19 -1.63
C LYS A 223 1.67 -17.07 -3.00
N LYS A 224 1.31 -16.03 -3.75
CA LYS A 224 1.90 -15.74 -5.06
C LYS A 224 3.41 -15.51 -4.94
N PHE A 225 3.84 -14.61 -4.06
CA PHE A 225 5.26 -14.34 -3.83
C PHE A 225 6.02 -15.61 -3.46
N LEU A 226 5.53 -16.38 -2.49
CA LEU A 226 6.17 -17.62 -2.03
C LEU A 226 6.34 -18.63 -3.17
N THR A 227 5.26 -18.89 -3.93
CA THR A 227 5.28 -19.82 -5.05
C THR A 227 6.19 -19.36 -6.19
N GLU A 228 6.32 -18.04 -6.39
CA GLU A 228 7.22 -17.44 -7.38
C GLU A 228 8.70 -17.61 -6.99
N ILE A 229 9.06 -17.44 -5.71
CA ILE A 229 10.45 -17.59 -5.27
C ILE A 229 10.86 -19.06 -5.09
N ASP A 230 9.95 -19.94 -4.66
CA ASP A 230 10.18 -21.38 -4.49
C ASP A 230 8.84 -22.13 -4.59
N SER A 231 8.71 -23.09 -5.50
CA SER A 231 7.48 -23.90 -5.62
C SER A 231 7.62 -25.28 -5.00
N SER A 232 8.71 -25.54 -4.28
CA SER A 232 9.04 -26.87 -3.76
C SER A 232 8.47 -27.18 -2.38
N LEU A 233 8.01 -26.17 -1.65
CA LEU A 233 7.49 -26.29 -0.29
C LEU A 233 5.95 -26.37 -0.26
N ASP A 234 5.42 -26.95 0.81
CA ASP A 234 4.00 -26.82 1.15
C ASP A 234 3.75 -25.50 1.89
N TYR A 235 2.90 -24.64 1.33
CA TYR A 235 2.62 -23.30 1.87
C TYR A 235 1.25 -23.23 2.54
N ASN A 236 1.27 -23.10 3.87
CA ASN A 236 0.07 -22.88 4.67
C ASN A 236 -0.06 -21.40 5.06
N VAL A 237 -0.61 -20.58 4.15
CA VAL A 237 -0.84 -19.14 4.40
C VAL A 237 -2.27 -18.93 4.91
N VAL A 238 -2.40 -18.50 6.16
CA VAL A 238 -3.69 -18.44 6.87
C VAL A 238 -3.88 -17.12 7.63
N PRO A 239 -5.11 -16.60 7.73
CA PRO A 239 -5.43 -15.49 8.62
C PRO A 239 -5.19 -15.86 10.09
N ILE A 240 -4.68 -14.91 10.87
CA ILE A 240 -4.55 -15.03 12.33
C ILE A 240 -5.20 -13.85 13.04
N THR A 241 -5.93 -14.12 14.11
CA THR A 241 -6.60 -13.10 14.93
C THR A 241 -5.95 -12.92 16.31
N ASP A 242 -4.96 -13.73 16.63
CA ASP A 242 -4.16 -13.65 17.86
C ASP A 242 -2.66 -13.83 17.53
N THR A 243 -1.80 -13.43 18.47
CA THR A 243 -0.34 -13.45 18.27
C THR A 243 0.23 -14.85 18.13
N ALA A 244 -0.39 -15.87 18.72
CA ALA A 244 0.15 -17.22 18.73
C ALA A 244 -0.19 -17.97 17.44
N GLY A 245 -1.44 -17.84 16.96
CA GLY A 245 -1.90 -18.46 15.71
C GLY A 245 -1.59 -19.98 15.63
N PRO A 246 -1.36 -20.52 14.42
CA PRO A 246 -0.94 -21.91 14.24
C PRO A 246 0.37 -22.23 14.96
N ALA A 247 1.31 -21.28 15.02
CA ALA A 247 2.59 -21.48 15.72
C ALA A 247 2.41 -21.78 17.22
N GLY A 248 1.31 -21.35 17.83
CA GLY A 248 0.97 -21.66 19.22
C GLY A 248 0.33 -23.03 19.45
N THR A 249 -0.02 -23.78 18.40
CA THR A 249 -0.85 -25.00 18.52
C THR A 249 -0.38 -26.18 17.66
N ASP A 250 0.31 -25.94 16.56
CA ASP A 250 0.82 -26.97 15.67
C ASP A 250 2.15 -27.53 16.22
N PRO A 251 2.20 -28.83 16.60
CA PRO A 251 3.40 -29.46 17.15
C PRO A 251 4.49 -29.70 16.10
N THR A 252 4.16 -29.65 14.80
CA THR A 252 5.11 -29.93 13.72
C THR A 252 6.03 -28.74 13.42
N ILE A 253 5.65 -27.52 13.83
CA ILE A 253 6.47 -26.33 13.68
C ILE A 253 7.67 -26.43 14.63
N GLU A 254 8.87 -26.30 14.07
CA GLU A 254 10.15 -26.43 14.78
C GLU A 254 10.82 -25.06 15.02
N MET A 255 10.51 -24.07 14.17
CA MET A 255 11.14 -22.75 14.16
C MET A 255 10.12 -21.65 13.89
N LEU A 256 10.27 -20.51 14.57
CA LEU A 256 9.56 -19.27 14.32
C LEU A 256 10.55 -18.19 13.87
N LEU A 257 10.29 -17.59 12.72
CA LEU A 257 11.05 -16.47 12.22
C LEU A 257 10.36 -15.14 12.56
N VAL A 258 11.12 -14.21 13.13
CA VAL A 258 10.63 -12.90 13.55
C VAL A 258 11.61 -11.81 13.11
N THR A 259 11.10 -10.59 12.99
CA THR A 259 11.97 -9.39 12.88
C THR A 259 12.36 -8.90 14.27
N GLU A 260 13.37 -8.03 14.35
CA GLU A 260 13.76 -7.39 15.62
C GLU A 260 12.58 -6.72 16.34
N GLU A 261 11.66 -6.12 15.59
CA GLU A 261 10.46 -5.47 16.11
C GLU A 261 9.45 -6.47 16.70
N THR A 262 9.38 -7.68 16.14
CA THR A 262 8.36 -8.68 16.48
C THR A 262 8.88 -9.81 17.37
N ALA A 263 10.15 -9.75 17.81
CA ALA A 263 10.79 -10.75 18.65
C ALA A 263 10.00 -11.07 19.92
N LYS A 264 9.42 -10.06 20.59
CA LYS A 264 8.55 -10.25 21.77
C LYS A 264 7.34 -11.15 21.47
N GLY A 265 6.77 -11.05 20.28
CA GLY A 265 5.67 -11.91 19.84
C GLY A 265 6.11 -13.36 19.70
N GLY A 266 7.33 -13.62 19.26
CA GLY A 266 7.88 -14.96 19.17
C GLY A 266 8.12 -15.62 20.53
N TYR A 267 8.62 -14.86 21.51
CA TYR A 267 8.73 -15.36 22.89
C TYR A 267 7.36 -15.64 23.50
N PHE A 268 6.37 -14.78 23.27
CA PHE A 268 4.99 -15.00 23.69
C PHE A 268 4.40 -16.30 23.09
N VAL A 269 4.67 -16.59 21.81
CA VAL A 269 4.24 -17.86 21.19
C VAL A 269 4.79 -19.06 21.96
N ASN A 270 6.07 -19.03 22.35
CA ASN A 270 6.68 -20.10 23.15
C ASN A 270 6.05 -20.26 24.53
N GLU A 271 5.71 -19.16 25.22
CA GLU A 271 4.96 -19.21 26.48
C GLU A 271 3.60 -19.90 26.30
N GLU A 272 2.86 -19.57 25.24
CA GLU A 272 1.57 -20.19 24.91
C GLU A 272 1.70 -21.67 24.53
N ARG A 273 2.77 -22.04 23.81
CA ARG A 273 3.07 -23.44 23.49
C ARG A 273 3.29 -24.26 24.76
N ILE A 274 4.11 -23.76 25.69
CA ILE A 274 4.41 -24.43 26.96
C ILE A 274 3.14 -24.62 27.80
N LYS A 275 2.28 -23.59 27.90
CA LYS A 275 0.98 -23.69 28.59
C LYS A 275 0.08 -24.77 28.01
N LYS A 276 0.20 -25.07 26.72
CA LYS A 276 -0.55 -26.11 26.01
C LYS A 276 0.17 -27.46 25.97
N GLY A 277 1.29 -27.63 26.68
CA GLY A 277 2.06 -28.87 26.72
C GLY A 277 2.90 -29.15 25.47
N LEU A 278 3.11 -28.13 24.61
CA LEU A 278 3.97 -28.23 23.44
C LEU A 278 5.41 -27.82 23.76
N LYS A 279 6.37 -28.36 22.99
CA LYS A 279 7.77 -27.94 23.08
C LYS A 279 7.92 -26.52 22.55
N ALA A 280 8.76 -25.74 23.20
CA ALA A 280 9.21 -24.45 22.66
C ALA A 280 9.90 -24.66 21.31
N VAL A 281 9.68 -23.73 20.38
CA VAL A 281 10.35 -23.68 19.07
C VAL A 281 11.54 -22.76 19.12
N GLU A 282 12.45 -22.96 18.19
CA GLU A 282 13.56 -22.03 17.99
C GLU A 282 13.04 -20.71 17.45
N VAL A 283 13.50 -19.58 18.01
CA VAL A 283 13.11 -18.24 17.54
C VAL A 283 14.34 -17.58 16.93
N LEU A 284 14.30 -17.33 15.63
CA LEU A 284 15.35 -16.59 14.95
C LEU A 284 14.88 -15.18 14.61
N GLN A 285 15.71 -14.21 14.96
CA GLN A 285 15.50 -12.81 14.71
C GLN A 285 16.31 -12.36 13.49
N ILE A 286 15.66 -11.67 12.56
CA ILE A 286 16.30 -11.09 11.37
C ILE A 286 16.34 -9.56 11.44
N PRO A 287 17.31 -8.91 10.76
CA PRO A 287 17.45 -7.46 10.76
C PRO A 287 16.30 -6.75 10.03
N LEU A 288 16.14 -5.47 10.33
CA LEU A 288 15.19 -4.59 9.65
C LEU A 288 15.80 -4.03 8.36
N VAL A 289 14.94 -3.81 7.36
CA VAL A 289 15.32 -3.10 6.13
C VAL A 289 15.03 -1.60 6.32
N TYR A 290 16.04 -0.76 6.15
CA TYR A 290 15.92 0.69 6.33
C TYR A 290 15.38 1.40 5.08
N ASP A 291 14.63 2.47 5.31
CA ASP A 291 14.10 3.30 4.24
C ASP A 291 14.97 4.53 3.98
N ASN A 292 15.75 4.49 2.89
CA ASN A 292 16.60 5.59 2.44
C ASN A 292 15.81 6.68 1.69
N TRP A 293 14.52 6.46 1.38
CA TRP A 293 13.69 7.37 0.58
C TRP A 293 12.52 7.97 1.36
N ARG A 294 12.65 8.10 2.68
CA ARG A 294 11.65 8.75 3.54
C ARG A 294 11.34 10.14 3.01
N LYS A 295 10.04 10.46 2.90
CA LYS A 295 9.61 11.79 2.45
C LYS A 295 9.48 12.78 3.60
N SER A 296 9.43 12.30 4.84
CA SER A 296 9.23 13.13 6.04
C SER A 296 9.60 12.39 7.32
N ASP A 297 9.86 13.15 8.40
CA ASP A 297 10.25 12.61 9.71
C ASP A 297 9.12 11.86 10.44
N ILE A 298 7.89 11.97 9.96
CA ILE A 298 6.75 11.22 10.50
C ILE A 298 6.69 9.76 9.99
N GLU A 299 7.46 9.44 8.95
CA GLU A 299 7.63 8.07 8.46
C GLU A 299 8.65 7.31 9.31
N GLU A 300 8.45 6.00 9.45
CA GLU A 300 9.40 5.13 10.17
C GLU A 300 10.76 5.08 9.46
N GLU A 301 11.84 4.95 10.22
CA GLU A 301 13.20 4.75 9.68
C GLU A 301 13.33 3.48 8.84
N LYS A 302 12.60 2.44 9.22
CA LYS A 302 12.48 1.20 8.46
C LYS A 302 11.42 1.28 7.38
N ILE A 303 11.56 0.45 6.36
CA ILE A 303 10.46 0.21 5.44
C ILE A 303 9.31 -0.49 6.19
N SER A 304 8.10 0.06 6.08
CA SER A 304 6.93 -0.50 6.74
C SER A 304 5.65 -0.21 5.97
N SER A 305 4.65 -1.10 6.10
CA SER A 305 3.31 -0.89 5.54
C SER A 305 2.69 0.43 6.00
N SER A 306 2.96 0.86 7.24
CA SER A 306 2.47 2.14 7.78
C SER A 306 2.99 3.32 6.95
N SER A 307 4.31 3.38 6.71
CA SER A 307 4.91 4.43 5.88
C SER A 307 4.43 4.37 4.44
N LEU A 308 4.21 3.17 3.88
CA LEU A 308 3.65 3.01 2.53
C LEU A 308 2.22 3.56 2.44
N ARG A 309 1.35 3.24 3.40
CA ARG A 309 -0.01 3.80 3.47
C ARG A 309 0.00 5.32 3.64
N MET A 310 0.95 5.87 4.41
CA MET A 310 1.11 7.32 4.52
C MET A 310 1.50 7.97 3.19
N ARG A 311 2.38 7.34 2.42
CA ARG A 311 2.79 7.84 1.08
C ARG A 311 1.66 7.79 0.05
N MET A 312 0.59 7.04 0.29
CA MET A 312 -0.62 7.03 -0.55
C MET A 312 -1.48 8.28 -0.34
N LEU A 313 -1.32 8.99 0.79
CA LEU A 313 -2.08 10.21 1.05
C LEU A 313 -1.72 11.30 0.03
N GLY A 314 -2.74 11.95 -0.53
CA GLY A 314 -2.59 12.93 -1.59
C GLY A 314 -2.18 12.36 -2.95
N THR A 315 -2.31 11.03 -3.14
CA THR A 315 -2.08 10.37 -4.44
C THR A 315 -3.35 9.68 -4.93
N LEU A 316 -3.43 9.38 -6.22
CA LEU A 316 -4.54 8.63 -6.80
C LEU A 316 -4.46 7.15 -6.40
N ILE A 317 -5.37 6.71 -5.53
CA ILE A 317 -5.46 5.33 -5.06
C ILE A 317 -6.41 4.47 -5.89
N LYS A 318 -7.36 5.12 -6.58
CA LYS A 318 -8.35 4.47 -7.45
C LYS A 318 -8.62 5.39 -8.64
N ALA A 319 -8.50 4.85 -9.85
CA ALA A 319 -8.76 5.60 -11.07
C ALA A 319 -10.20 6.17 -11.09
N PRO A 320 -10.43 7.35 -11.67
CA PRO A 320 -11.76 7.88 -11.90
C PRO A 320 -12.65 6.86 -12.64
N GLY A 321 -13.90 6.74 -12.23
CA GLY A 321 -14.86 5.88 -12.93
C GLY A 321 -15.27 6.48 -14.27
N PHE A 322 -15.62 5.65 -15.25
CA PHE A 322 -16.23 6.16 -16.48
C PHE A 322 -17.70 6.52 -16.22
N HIS A 323 -18.03 7.80 -16.35
CA HIS A 323 -19.38 8.33 -16.15
C HIS A 323 -19.90 8.95 -17.45
N PRO A 324 -20.62 8.20 -18.31
CA PRO A 324 -21.01 8.65 -19.65
C PRO A 324 -21.97 9.85 -19.68
N ARG A 325 -22.54 10.21 -18.52
CA ARG A 325 -23.47 11.35 -18.37
C ARG A 325 -22.79 12.60 -17.83
N LEU A 326 -21.53 12.54 -17.41
CA LEU A 326 -20.79 13.71 -16.93
C LEU A 326 -20.13 14.42 -18.11
N SER A 327 -20.30 15.73 -18.17
CA SER A 327 -19.54 16.59 -19.07
C SER A 327 -18.08 16.58 -18.65
N SER A 328 -17.14 16.58 -19.62
CA SER A 328 -15.71 16.68 -19.33
C SER A 328 -15.32 18.02 -18.67
N LYS A 329 -16.16 19.05 -18.78
CA LYS A 329 -15.97 20.35 -18.12
C LYS A 329 -17.27 20.87 -17.50
N PRO A 330 -17.22 21.50 -16.30
CA PRO A 330 -16.04 21.59 -15.42
C PRO A 330 -15.66 20.23 -14.81
N TYR A 331 -14.36 20.00 -14.62
CA TYR A 331 -13.90 18.83 -13.88
C TYR A 331 -14.29 18.98 -12.41
N THR A 332 -15.27 18.19 -11.99
CA THR A 332 -15.91 18.27 -10.67
C THR A 332 -15.40 17.18 -9.74
N ILE A 333 -14.96 17.56 -8.54
CA ILE A 333 -14.44 16.67 -7.51
C ILE A 333 -15.30 16.80 -6.26
N GLY A 334 -15.79 15.69 -5.71
CA GLY A 334 -16.50 15.70 -4.44
C GLY A 334 -15.51 15.60 -3.29
N LEU A 335 -15.43 16.62 -2.42
CA LEU A 335 -14.62 16.58 -1.22
C LEU A 335 -15.51 16.25 -0.01
N THR A 336 -15.16 15.18 0.70
CA THR A 336 -15.90 14.73 1.88
C THR A 336 -14.97 14.25 2.99
N GLY A 337 -15.53 13.97 4.16
CA GLY A 337 -14.79 13.54 5.34
C GLY A 337 -15.67 13.59 6.59
N GLY A 338 -15.29 12.80 7.59
CA GLY A 338 -16.00 12.79 8.87
C GLY A 338 -15.92 14.14 9.60
N SER A 339 -16.76 14.31 10.61
CA SER A 339 -16.71 15.49 11.47
C SER A 339 -15.29 15.72 12.03
N CYS A 340 -14.85 16.98 12.04
CA CYS A 340 -13.54 17.40 12.52
C CYS A 340 -12.33 16.82 11.75
N SER A 341 -12.53 16.18 10.61
CA SER A 341 -11.47 15.62 9.75
C SER A 341 -10.57 16.67 9.11
N GLY A 342 -10.88 17.97 9.18
CA GLY A 342 -10.06 19.04 8.59
C GLY A 342 -10.35 19.31 7.11
N LYS A 343 -11.48 18.83 6.58
CA LYS A 343 -11.99 19.08 5.22
C LYS A 343 -11.89 20.56 4.78
N SER A 344 -12.31 21.51 5.62
CA SER A 344 -12.25 22.94 5.31
C SER A 344 -10.83 23.47 5.11
N SER A 345 -9.82 22.87 5.77
CA SER A 345 -8.41 23.23 5.56
C SER A 345 -7.93 22.79 4.18
N ILE A 346 -8.32 21.58 3.75
CA ILE A 346 -8.05 21.06 2.41
C ILE A 346 -8.72 21.91 1.33
N ALA A 347 -10.01 22.23 1.52
CA ALA A 347 -10.76 23.10 0.60
C ALA A 347 -10.11 24.49 0.46
N ALA A 348 -9.66 25.09 1.58
CA ALA A 348 -8.92 26.36 1.55
C ALA A 348 -7.57 26.24 0.84
N GLY A 349 -6.87 25.10 1.00
CA GLY A 349 -5.64 24.81 0.26
C GLY A 349 -5.88 24.71 -1.25
N LEU A 350 -6.94 24.02 -1.67
CA LEU A 350 -7.32 23.88 -3.08
C LEU A 350 -7.77 25.20 -3.70
N ALA A 351 -8.52 26.03 -2.96
CA ALA A 351 -8.90 27.36 -3.39
C ALA A 351 -7.68 28.23 -3.73
N LYS A 352 -6.63 28.17 -2.90
CA LYS A 352 -5.35 28.88 -3.14
C LYS A 352 -4.62 28.40 -4.40
N LEU A 353 -4.86 27.15 -4.81
CA LEU A 353 -4.30 26.56 -6.03
C LEU A 353 -5.16 26.84 -7.28
N GLY A 354 -6.30 27.53 -7.12
CA GLY A 354 -7.16 27.97 -8.22
C GLY A 354 -8.47 27.20 -8.38
N ALA A 355 -8.78 26.25 -7.50
CA ALA A 355 -10.04 25.52 -7.55
C ALA A 355 -11.24 26.40 -7.14
N GLY A 356 -12.36 26.25 -7.83
CA GLY A 356 -13.64 26.79 -7.37
C GLY A 356 -14.19 25.92 -6.25
N ILE A 357 -14.63 26.50 -5.12
CA ILE A 357 -15.16 25.74 -3.98
C ILE A 357 -16.65 26.00 -3.84
N VAL A 358 -17.45 24.95 -3.94
CA VAL A 358 -18.89 24.95 -3.63
C VAL A 358 -19.08 24.33 -2.25
N ASP A 359 -19.33 25.19 -1.26
CA ASP A 359 -19.61 24.76 0.11
C ASP A 359 -21.08 24.34 0.25
N CYS A 360 -21.33 23.04 0.08
CA CYS A 360 -22.68 22.48 0.11
C CYS A 360 -23.31 22.57 1.50
N ASP A 361 -22.48 22.55 2.56
CA ASP A 361 -22.94 22.68 3.94
C ASP A 361 -23.49 24.11 4.18
N LYS A 362 -22.86 25.15 3.60
CA LYS A 362 -23.39 26.52 3.61
C LYS A 362 -24.63 26.70 2.74
N LEU A 363 -24.67 26.09 1.55
CA LEU A 363 -25.85 26.15 0.66
C LEU A 363 -27.07 25.47 1.29
N GLY A 364 -26.85 24.43 2.10
CA GLY A 364 -27.89 23.83 2.95
C GLY A 364 -28.69 24.84 3.74
N HIS A 365 -28.01 25.81 4.35
CA HIS A 365 -28.66 26.87 5.11
C HIS A 365 -29.50 27.82 4.26
N GLN A 366 -29.14 28.00 3.00
CA GLN A 366 -29.83 28.89 2.06
C GLN A 366 -31.07 28.23 1.47
N ALA A 367 -31.07 26.89 1.33
CA ALA A 367 -32.13 26.12 0.70
C ALA A 367 -33.51 26.32 1.36
N TYR A 368 -33.54 26.58 2.67
CA TYR A 368 -34.77 26.77 3.44
C TYR A 368 -34.87 28.16 4.07
N LEU A 369 -34.28 29.20 3.47
CA LEU A 369 -34.52 30.57 3.93
C LEU A 369 -36.01 30.95 3.80
N PRO A 370 -36.50 31.90 4.61
CA PRO A 370 -37.89 32.36 4.52
C PRO A 370 -38.23 32.79 3.08
N GLY A 371 -39.40 32.38 2.60
CA GLY A 371 -39.88 32.66 1.24
C GLY A 371 -39.45 31.65 0.17
N THR A 372 -38.64 30.65 0.51
CA THR A 372 -38.36 29.51 -0.40
C THR A 372 -39.51 28.50 -0.40
N SER A 373 -39.61 27.71 -1.47
CA SER A 373 -40.56 26.58 -1.56
C SER A 373 -40.30 25.56 -0.46
N LEU A 374 -39.04 25.19 -0.25
CA LEU A 374 -38.62 24.21 0.75
C LEU A 374 -38.99 24.67 2.17
N HIS A 375 -38.84 25.95 2.50
CA HIS A 375 -39.25 26.48 3.81
C HIS A 375 -40.72 26.14 4.13
N SER A 376 -41.62 26.44 3.19
CA SER A 376 -43.05 26.17 3.37
C SER A 376 -43.34 24.66 3.50
N ILE A 377 -42.62 23.83 2.73
CA ILE A 377 -42.76 22.37 2.81
C ILE A 377 -42.30 21.85 4.18
N LEU A 378 -41.18 22.33 4.70
CA LEU A 378 -40.66 21.90 6.00
C LEU A 378 -41.61 22.27 7.14
N VAL A 379 -42.19 23.47 7.10
CA VAL A 379 -43.13 23.94 8.12
C VAL A 379 -44.42 23.12 8.10
N ASN A 380 -44.91 22.74 6.91
CA ASN A 380 -46.05 21.86 6.77
C ASN A 380 -45.76 20.43 7.26
N GLU A 381 -44.55 19.92 7.02
CA GLU A 381 -44.14 18.55 7.35
C GLU A 381 -43.81 18.37 8.84
N PHE A 382 -43.10 19.32 9.45
CA PHE A 382 -42.60 19.22 10.83
C PHE A 382 -43.28 20.15 11.82
N GLY A 383 -44.29 20.91 11.37
CA GLY A 383 -45.12 21.77 12.19
C GLY A 383 -44.62 23.22 12.31
N PRO A 384 -45.52 24.18 12.63
CA PRO A 384 -45.18 25.60 12.76
C PRO A 384 -44.21 25.90 13.90
N GLU A 385 -44.06 24.99 14.87
CA GLU A 385 -43.13 25.12 15.99
C GLU A 385 -41.66 25.14 15.58
N ILE A 386 -41.34 24.78 14.32
CA ILE A 386 -39.97 24.85 13.80
C ILE A 386 -39.62 26.26 13.31
N GLU A 387 -40.55 27.21 13.25
CA GLU A 387 -40.28 28.60 12.90
C GLU A 387 -39.96 29.45 14.14
N ASP A 388 -38.98 30.33 14.03
CA ASP A 388 -38.72 31.36 15.02
C ASP A 388 -39.59 32.61 14.81
N LYS A 389 -39.47 33.59 15.71
CA LYS A 389 -40.26 34.83 15.67
C LYS A 389 -40.02 35.68 14.42
N ASN A 390 -38.93 35.45 13.71
CA ASN A 390 -38.56 36.15 12.49
C ASN A 390 -38.95 35.35 11.23
N GLY A 391 -39.65 34.22 11.40
CA GLY A 391 -40.06 33.32 10.32
C GLY A 391 -38.92 32.48 9.76
N ASN A 392 -37.80 32.32 10.46
CA ASN A 392 -36.72 31.41 10.04
C ASN A 392 -36.88 30.04 10.69
N ILE A 393 -36.37 28.99 10.04
CA ILE A 393 -36.30 27.66 10.65
C ILE A 393 -35.36 27.67 11.87
N ASN A 394 -35.92 27.43 13.05
CA ASN A 394 -35.21 27.15 14.29
C ASN A 394 -34.57 25.76 14.25
N ARG A 395 -33.31 25.72 13.83
CA ARG A 395 -32.53 24.48 13.68
C ARG A 395 -32.39 23.67 14.97
N LYS A 396 -32.42 24.33 16.14
CA LYS A 396 -32.37 23.60 17.42
C LYS A 396 -33.66 22.82 17.63
N GLN A 397 -34.82 23.43 17.36
CA GLN A 397 -36.12 22.74 17.43
C GLN A 397 -36.26 21.66 16.37
N LEU A 398 -35.96 21.97 15.11
CA LEU A 398 -35.98 20.98 14.04
C LEU A 398 -35.03 19.81 14.35
N GLY A 399 -33.81 20.11 14.80
CA GLY A 399 -32.82 19.12 15.25
C GLY A 399 -33.37 18.20 16.35
N ASN A 400 -34.05 18.75 17.36
CA ASN A 400 -34.67 17.96 18.42
C ASN A 400 -35.73 16.99 17.90
N ILE A 401 -36.46 17.35 16.84
CA ILE A 401 -37.46 16.47 16.21
C ILE A 401 -36.75 15.39 15.40
N VAL A 402 -35.87 15.77 14.48
CA VAL A 402 -35.30 14.84 13.51
C VAL A 402 -34.22 13.93 14.09
N PHE A 403 -33.42 14.38 15.06
CA PHE A 403 -32.40 13.52 15.68
C PHE A 403 -32.98 12.50 16.68
N ARG A 404 -34.27 12.58 17.00
CA ARG A 404 -34.97 11.59 17.83
C ARG A 404 -35.64 10.46 17.04
N SER A 405 -35.79 10.61 15.73
CA SER A 405 -36.40 9.58 14.85
C SER A 405 -35.63 9.46 13.55
N LYS A 406 -35.16 8.24 13.25
CA LYS A 406 -34.48 7.94 11.98
C LYS A 406 -35.38 8.22 10.79
N GLU A 407 -36.68 7.96 10.92
CA GLU A 407 -37.69 8.21 9.91
C GLU A 407 -37.87 9.71 9.66
N ALA A 408 -37.94 10.53 10.72
CA ALA A 408 -38.02 11.99 10.60
C ALA A 408 -36.77 12.58 9.94
N LEU A 409 -35.58 12.10 10.32
CA LEU A 409 -34.32 12.50 9.68
C LEU A 409 -34.28 12.12 8.19
N ALA A 410 -34.74 10.92 7.86
CA ALA A 410 -34.83 10.49 6.46
C ALA A 410 -35.80 11.35 5.65
N ARG A 411 -36.96 11.70 6.21
CA ARG A 411 -37.91 12.63 5.54
C ARG A 411 -37.29 14.00 5.33
N LEU A 412 -36.62 14.56 6.34
CA LEU A 412 -35.93 15.85 6.21
C LEU A 412 -34.89 15.79 5.09
N ASN A 413 -34.03 14.77 5.09
CA ASN A 413 -32.97 14.62 4.10
C ASN A 413 -33.53 14.45 2.67
N ASN A 414 -34.61 13.69 2.50
CA ASN A 414 -35.26 13.51 1.20
C ASN A 414 -35.83 14.80 0.61
N LEU A 415 -36.23 15.76 1.46
CA LEU A 415 -36.71 17.07 1.03
C LEU A 415 -35.55 18.05 0.80
N VAL A 416 -34.57 18.06 1.71
CA VAL A 416 -33.50 19.07 1.72
C VAL A 416 -32.42 18.76 0.68
N TRP A 417 -31.97 17.50 0.56
CA TRP A 417 -30.83 17.17 -0.30
C TRP A 417 -31.03 17.51 -1.79
N PRO A 418 -32.20 17.25 -2.42
CA PRO A 418 -32.42 17.66 -3.80
C PRO A 418 -32.29 19.17 -4.00
N GLU A 419 -32.80 19.97 -3.07
CA GLU A 419 -32.74 21.44 -3.13
C GLU A 419 -31.30 21.95 -2.93
N ILE A 420 -30.54 21.36 -2.01
CA ILE A 420 -29.11 21.67 -1.85
C ILE A 420 -28.36 21.37 -3.14
N TRP A 421 -28.61 20.20 -3.73
CA TRP A 421 -27.92 19.80 -4.95
C TRP A 421 -28.22 20.76 -6.10
N GLN A 422 -29.47 21.18 -6.29
CA GLN A 422 -29.82 22.18 -7.31
C GLN A 422 -29.09 23.51 -7.12
N LEU A 423 -28.97 24.00 -5.88
CA LEU A 423 -28.20 25.20 -5.58
C LEU A 423 -26.70 24.98 -5.85
N ALA A 424 -26.18 23.82 -5.47
CA ALA A 424 -24.79 23.47 -5.65
C ALA A 424 -24.42 23.32 -7.14
N GLU A 425 -25.31 22.78 -7.97
CA GLU A 425 -25.10 22.71 -9.43
C GLU A 425 -25.08 24.09 -10.07
N LYS A 426 -26.01 24.97 -9.69
CA LYS A 426 -26.01 26.36 -10.18
C LYS A 426 -24.72 27.09 -9.79
N GLU A 427 -24.26 26.90 -8.56
CA GLU A 427 -23.01 27.51 -8.09
C GLU A 427 -21.78 26.88 -8.75
N ARG A 428 -21.78 25.56 -8.96
CA ARG A 428 -20.76 24.85 -9.75
C ARG A 428 -20.66 25.46 -11.13
N ASP A 429 -21.78 25.61 -11.84
CA ASP A 429 -21.81 26.12 -13.22
C ASP A 429 -21.39 27.60 -13.27
N ARG A 430 -21.73 28.39 -12.24
CA ARG A 430 -21.26 29.78 -12.08
C ARG A 430 -19.74 29.86 -11.89
N LEU A 431 -19.18 28.97 -11.06
CA LEU A 431 -17.75 28.91 -10.77
C LEU A 431 -16.94 28.24 -11.88
N ALA A 432 -17.59 27.38 -12.67
CA ALA A 432 -16.99 26.63 -13.77
C ALA A 432 -16.30 27.54 -14.78
N GLY A 433 -16.95 28.64 -15.17
CA GLY A 433 -16.39 29.71 -16.02
C GLY A 433 -15.44 29.18 -17.11
N ASP A 434 -14.20 29.71 -17.14
CA ASP A 434 -13.11 29.36 -18.08
C ASP A 434 -12.56 27.91 -17.96
N GLY A 435 -13.34 26.93 -17.49
CA GLY A 435 -12.91 25.53 -17.36
C GLY A 435 -12.16 25.23 -16.06
N LYS A 436 -12.50 25.93 -14.97
CA LYS A 436 -11.92 25.68 -13.64
C LYS A 436 -12.37 24.32 -13.09
N ILE A 437 -11.46 23.69 -12.35
CA ILE A 437 -11.77 22.51 -11.53
C ILE A 437 -12.63 23.00 -10.35
N VAL A 438 -13.76 22.31 -10.12
CA VAL A 438 -14.72 22.67 -9.06
C VAL A 438 -14.74 21.59 -7.99
N ILE A 439 -14.64 21.99 -6.73
CA ILE A 439 -14.71 21.11 -5.56
C ILE A 439 -16.09 21.27 -4.92
N MET A 440 -16.86 20.18 -4.89
CA MET A 440 -18.12 20.06 -4.18
C MET A 440 -17.82 19.65 -2.74
N ASP A 441 -17.72 20.62 -1.84
CA ASP A 441 -17.39 20.39 -0.43
C ASP A 441 -18.65 20.03 0.37
N ALA A 442 -18.82 18.75 0.71
CA ALA A 442 -20.02 18.22 1.36
C ALA A 442 -19.71 17.13 2.40
N ALA A 443 -20.16 17.32 3.64
CA ALA A 443 -20.02 16.29 4.68
C ALA A 443 -20.82 15.02 4.36
N VAL A 444 -21.99 15.16 3.72
CA VAL A 444 -22.92 14.07 3.39
C VAL A 444 -22.81 13.59 1.94
N LEU A 445 -21.71 13.89 1.26
CA LEU A 445 -21.53 13.62 -0.18
C LEU A 445 -21.92 12.19 -0.58
N ILE A 446 -21.44 11.19 0.17
CA ILE A 446 -21.66 9.77 -0.13
C ILE A 446 -23.04 9.34 0.34
N GLU A 447 -23.45 9.76 1.54
CA GLU A 447 -24.76 9.49 2.12
C GLU A 447 -25.91 9.98 1.23
N ALA A 448 -25.74 11.15 0.59
CA ALA A 448 -26.71 11.74 -0.32
C ALA A 448 -26.59 11.24 -1.77
N GLY A 449 -25.60 10.39 -2.08
CA GLY A 449 -25.35 9.86 -3.42
C GLY A 449 -24.83 10.90 -4.42
N TRP A 450 -24.31 12.04 -3.94
CA TRP A 450 -23.76 13.11 -4.76
C TRP A 450 -22.39 12.77 -5.35
N ASP A 451 -21.72 11.77 -4.79
CA ASP A 451 -20.48 11.20 -5.33
C ASP A 451 -20.62 10.74 -6.78
N LYS A 452 -21.80 10.26 -7.18
CA LYS A 452 -22.13 9.83 -8.56
C LYS A 452 -22.15 10.98 -9.59
N HIS A 453 -22.17 12.22 -9.12
CA HIS A 453 -22.16 13.42 -9.94
C HIS A 453 -20.77 14.08 -10.01
N CYS A 454 -19.76 13.42 -9.45
CA CYS A 454 -18.37 13.87 -9.44
C CYS A 454 -17.50 12.94 -10.30
N HIS A 455 -16.42 13.47 -10.88
CA HIS A 455 -15.43 12.66 -11.61
C HIS A 455 -14.51 11.91 -10.64
N GLU A 456 -14.15 12.59 -9.54
CA GLU A 456 -13.37 12.01 -8.45
C GLU A 456 -14.01 12.34 -7.10
N VAL A 457 -13.83 11.44 -6.13
CA VAL A 457 -14.20 11.62 -4.73
C VAL A 457 -12.93 11.68 -3.90
N TRP A 458 -12.75 12.79 -3.19
CA TRP A 458 -11.61 13.06 -2.35
C TRP A 458 -12.06 13.00 -0.88
N VAL A 459 -11.40 12.18 -0.08
CA VAL A 459 -11.83 11.90 1.30
C VAL A 459 -10.77 12.32 2.29
N CYS A 460 -11.13 13.11 3.30
CA CYS A 460 -10.28 13.38 4.45
C CYS A 460 -10.64 12.48 5.65
N ILE A 461 -9.63 11.81 6.22
CA ILE A 461 -9.78 10.93 7.38
C ILE A 461 -8.82 11.31 8.52
N ILE A 462 -9.28 11.05 9.74
CA ILE A 462 -8.47 11.08 10.97
C ILE A 462 -8.93 9.92 11.88
N PRO A 463 -8.10 9.49 12.83
CA PRO A 463 -8.52 8.54 13.86
C PRO A 463 -9.78 9.00 14.61
N GLN A 464 -10.62 8.05 15.04
CA GLN A 464 -11.91 8.35 15.67
C GLN A 464 -11.76 9.08 17.01
N ASP A 465 -10.77 8.67 17.81
CA ASP A 465 -10.38 9.31 19.07
C ASP A 465 -9.96 10.77 18.86
N GLU A 466 -9.20 11.06 17.80
CA GLU A 466 -8.84 12.43 17.43
C GLU A 466 -10.07 13.23 16.98
N ALA A 467 -10.99 12.64 16.21
CA ALA A 467 -12.22 13.31 15.80
C ALA A 467 -13.09 13.69 17.01
N VAL A 468 -13.24 12.78 17.98
CA VAL A 468 -13.95 13.02 19.24
C VAL A 468 -13.27 14.13 20.03
N ARG A 469 -11.93 14.07 20.21
CA ARG A 469 -11.16 15.09 20.92
C ARG A 469 -11.38 16.49 20.32
N ARG A 470 -11.22 16.63 19.00
CA ARG A 470 -11.44 17.90 18.29
C ARG A 470 -12.88 18.39 18.41
N MET A 471 -13.86 17.49 18.42
CA MET A 471 -15.28 17.86 18.54
C MET A 471 -15.60 18.39 19.94
N ILE A 472 -15.07 17.76 20.99
CA ILE A 472 -15.21 18.24 22.38
C ILE A 472 -14.61 19.65 22.50
N GLU A 473 -13.38 19.85 22.01
CA GLU A 473 -12.68 21.13 22.10
C GLU A 473 -13.38 22.25 21.31
N ARG A 474 -13.88 21.95 20.10
CA ARG A 474 -14.50 22.94 19.22
C ARG A 474 -15.93 23.28 19.63
N ASP A 475 -16.73 22.26 19.99
CA ASP A 475 -18.17 22.39 20.18
C ASP A 475 -18.58 22.48 21.66
N ASN A 476 -17.63 22.28 22.59
CA ASN A 476 -17.85 22.25 24.04
C ASN A 476 -18.98 21.27 24.46
N ILE A 477 -18.88 20.02 24.00
CA ILE A 477 -19.84 18.94 24.25
C ILE A 477 -19.20 17.78 25.03
N SER A 478 -20.02 16.91 25.62
CA SER A 478 -19.50 15.71 26.29
C SER A 478 -18.97 14.67 25.29
N GLN A 479 -18.11 13.77 25.78
CA GLN A 479 -17.56 12.67 24.99
C GLN A 479 -18.66 11.77 24.42
N GLU A 480 -19.69 11.45 25.22
CA GLU A 480 -20.80 10.58 24.80
C GLU A 480 -21.58 11.20 23.63
N VAL A 481 -21.80 12.52 23.67
CA VAL A 481 -22.48 13.25 22.59
C VAL A 481 -21.60 13.26 21.33
N ALA A 482 -20.29 13.49 21.47
CA ALA A 482 -19.36 13.46 20.36
C ALA A 482 -19.28 12.08 19.70
N GLU A 483 -19.19 11.01 20.49
CA GLU A 483 -19.20 9.62 20.01
C GLU A 483 -20.52 9.26 19.32
N CYS A 484 -21.67 9.66 19.88
CA CYS A 484 -22.96 9.41 19.26
C CYS A 484 -23.07 10.11 17.89
N ARG A 485 -22.58 11.35 17.78
CA ARG A 485 -22.52 12.07 16.50
C ARG A 485 -21.64 11.35 15.49
N LEU A 486 -20.47 10.88 15.91
CA LEU A 486 -19.54 10.17 15.02
C LEU A 486 -20.13 8.83 14.55
N LYS A 487 -20.79 8.06 15.44
CA LYS A 487 -21.45 6.78 15.12
C LYS A 487 -22.64 6.92 14.16
N SER A 488 -23.22 8.11 14.03
CA SER A 488 -24.33 8.37 13.09
C SER A 488 -23.86 8.60 11.64
N GLN A 489 -22.55 8.76 11.43
CA GLN A 489 -21.92 9.02 10.13
C GLN A 489 -21.32 7.73 9.55
N LEU A 490 -21.10 7.67 8.24
CA LEU A 490 -20.28 6.60 7.67
C LEU A 490 -18.89 6.59 8.30
N THR A 491 -18.38 5.38 8.51
CA THR A 491 -17.03 5.13 9.04
C THR A 491 -15.96 5.53 8.03
N ASN A 492 -14.72 5.76 8.49
CA ASN A 492 -13.58 5.99 7.59
C ASN A 492 -13.46 4.87 6.55
N THR A 493 -13.58 3.60 6.96
CA THR A 493 -13.51 2.43 6.07
C THR A 493 -14.56 2.48 4.96
N GLU A 494 -15.79 2.90 5.26
CA GLU A 494 -16.83 3.06 4.24
C GLU A 494 -16.51 4.20 3.28
N ARG A 495 -16.06 5.35 3.77
CA ARG A 495 -15.70 6.50 2.92
C ARG A 495 -14.55 6.18 1.98
N VAL A 496 -13.53 5.50 2.49
CA VAL A 496 -12.33 5.11 1.73
C VAL A 496 -12.69 4.25 0.51
N LYS A 497 -13.74 3.42 0.56
CA LYS A 497 -14.18 2.62 -0.59
C LYS A 497 -14.63 3.45 -1.80
N HIS A 498 -15.13 4.67 -1.55
CA HIS A 498 -15.57 5.60 -2.57
C HIS A 498 -14.43 6.51 -3.05
N ALA A 499 -13.31 6.59 -2.31
CA ALA A 499 -12.27 7.57 -2.56
C ALA A 499 -11.41 7.24 -3.80
N ASN A 500 -11.13 8.26 -4.60
CA ASN A 500 -10.07 8.30 -5.60
C ASN A 500 -8.76 8.81 -5.00
N VAL A 501 -8.85 9.82 -4.11
CA VAL A 501 -7.72 10.40 -3.36
C VAL A 501 -8.10 10.50 -1.90
N ILE A 502 -7.13 10.23 -1.02
CA ILE A 502 -7.32 10.28 0.43
C ILE A 502 -6.35 11.27 1.05
N PHE A 503 -6.83 12.03 2.02
CA PHE A 503 -6.06 12.94 2.83
C PHE A 503 -6.15 12.55 4.30
N SER A 504 -5.14 12.94 5.07
CA SER A 504 -5.25 12.97 6.52
C SER A 504 -4.70 14.26 7.09
N SER A 505 -5.52 14.89 7.94
CA SER A 505 -5.14 16.08 8.73
C SER A 505 -4.69 15.74 10.15
N PHE A 506 -4.31 14.47 10.40
CA PHE A 506 -3.84 14.04 11.71
C PHE A 506 -2.47 14.64 12.07
N ALA A 507 -1.56 14.70 11.09
CA ALA A 507 -0.24 15.30 11.25
C ALA A 507 -0.30 16.84 11.18
N ALA A 508 0.88 17.49 11.24
CA ALA A 508 0.99 18.94 11.14
C ALA A 508 0.35 19.51 9.86
N THR A 509 -0.10 20.76 9.93
CA THR A 509 -0.77 21.46 8.83
C THR A 509 0.05 21.45 7.55
N ASP A 510 1.36 21.65 7.63
CA ASP A 510 2.25 21.67 6.46
C ASP A 510 2.29 20.32 5.73
N TYR A 511 2.21 19.21 6.48
CA TYR A 511 2.11 17.88 5.90
C TYR A 511 0.75 17.66 5.21
N THR A 512 -0.33 18.22 5.75
CA THR A 512 -1.63 18.17 5.07
C THR A 512 -1.60 18.98 3.77
N LEU A 513 -0.98 20.17 3.80
CA LEU A 513 -0.85 21.02 2.61
C LEU A 513 0.06 20.41 1.54
N SER A 514 1.09 19.63 1.92
CA SER A 514 1.90 18.90 0.95
C SER A 514 1.10 17.81 0.23
N GLN A 515 0.23 17.08 0.94
CA GLN A 515 -0.71 16.13 0.31
C GLN A 515 -1.61 16.84 -0.71
N VAL A 516 -2.16 18.02 -0.36
CA VAL A 516 -3.02 18.81 -1.26
C VAL A 516 -2.27 19.23 -2.53
N LYS A 517 -1.02 19.72 -2.38
CA LYS A 517 -0.18 20.10 -3.53
C LYS A 517 0.11 18.91 -4.45
N ASN A 518 0.43 17.75 -3.87
CA ASN A 518 0.70 16.53 -4.64
C ASN A 518 -0.55 16.10 -5.41
N ALA A 519 -1.70 16.00 -4.74
CA ALA A 519 -2.96 15.60 -5.36
C ALA A 519 -3.36 16.54 -6.50
N TRP A 520 -3.19 17.86 -6.31
CA TRP A 520 -3.47 18.87 -7.33
C TRP A 520 -2.54 18.74 -8.54
N THR A 521 -1.24 18.55 -8.30
CA THR A 521 -0.25 18.40 -9.38
C THR A 521 -0.54 17.15 -10.20
N ASP A 522 -0.78 16.03 -9.53
CA ASP A 522 -1.10 14.75 -10.17
C ASP A 522 -2.41 14.86 -10.93
N LEU A 523 -3.43 15.55 -10.39
CA LEU A 523 -4.70 15.78 -11.07
C LEU A 523 -4.50 16.56 -12.37
N LEU A 524 -3.79 17.70 -12.33
CA LEU A 524 -3.51 18.51 -13.51
C LEU A 524 -2.77 17.71 -14.59
N ALA A 525 -1.82 16.86 -14.18
CA ALA A 525 -1.11 16.00 -15.12
C ALA A 525 -2.05 15.00 -15.83
N ARG A 526 -3.04 14.45 -15.11
CA ARG A 526 -4.01 13.50 -15.68
C ARG A 526 -5.00 14.17 -16.63
N ILE A 527 -5.63 15.26 -16.20
CA ILE A 527 -6.71 15.89 -16.97
C ILE A 527 -6.22 16.71 -18.17
N ASN A 528 -4.94 17.07 -18.21
CA ASN A 528 -4.33 17.75 -19.36
C ASN A 528 -3.77 16.76 -20.42
N GLN A 529 -3.72 15.47 -20.11
CA GLN A 529 -3.30 14.41 -21.05
C GLN A 529 -4.48 13.82 -21.83
N GLU A 530 -5.71 14.07 -21.38
CA GLU A 530 -6.98 13.79 -22.08
C GLU A 530 -7.39 15.00 -22.94
#